data_AF-A0A966F615-F1
#
_entry.id   AF-A0A966F615-F1
#
_cell.length_a   1.000
_cell.length_b   1.000
_cell.length_c   1.000
_cell.angle_alpha   90.00
_cell.angle_beta   90.00
_cell.angle_gamma   90.00
#
_symmetry.space_group_name_H-M   'P 1'
#
loop_
_entity.id
_entity.type
_entity.pdbx_description
1 polymer ?
#
loop_
_entity_poly.entity_id
_entity_poly.type
_entity_poly.pdbx_seq_one_letter_code
_entity_poly.pdbx_strand_id
1 'polypeptide(L)'
;MRKKLFTPAWLLAGAIIGAGIFALPFVFEKAGTLTGLIYLAVFEFVFVLVHLMYADIIAKTDLADGTLANTESRHYFSGYARIYFGKFGFWLAVFSSVFGLFLTLVAYLALSASFLNLIFPSSFNVLNIVIFWFLGSVAIFLGIRKMSFLELFITSGVISVSILVFIFGAADFGRIISMPVFNLKNFFLPYGVILFALSGRVAIPAVINYFKKTNQS
;
A
#
# COMPACT_ATOMS: atom_id res chain seq x y z
N MET A 1 2.67 26.14 7.64
CA MET A 1 3.34 25.08 6.86
C MET A 1 3.08 23.67 7.37
N ARG A 2 3.30 23.33 8.66
CA ARG A 2 3.11 21.96 9.20
C ARG A 2 1.73 21.31 8.91
N LYS A 3 0.62 22.05 9.04
CA LYS A 3 -0.74 21.54 8.76
C LYS A 3 -0.99 21.21 7.27
N LYS A 4 -0.25 21.83 6.33
CA LYS A 4 -0.42 21.61 4.88
C LYS A 4 0.23 20.30 4.39
N LEU A 5 1.19 19.74 5.13
CA LEU A 5 1.90 18.51 4.73
C LEU A 5 1.34 17.25 5.38
N PHE A 6 0.66 17.39 6.52
CA PHE A 6 0.16 16.25 7.27
C PHE A 6 -0.91 15.46 6.50
N THR A 7 -1.91 16.14 5.93
CA THR A 7 -2.99 15.49 5.18
C THR A 7 -2.50 14.70 3.95
N PRO A 8 -1.66 15.23 3.06
CA PRO A 8 -1.16 14.47 1.91
C PRO A 8 -0.21 13.35 2.32
N ALA A 9 0.61 13.54 3.36
CA ALA A 9 1.45 12.48 3.91
C ALA A 9 0.60 11.33 4.48
N TRP A 10 -0.47 11.67 5.20
CA TRP A 10 -1.41 10.69 5.72
C TRP A 10 -2.14 9.92 4.61
N LEU A 11 -2.54 10.60 3.54
CA LEU A 11 -3.18 9.96 2.38
C LEU A 11 -2.23 8.97 1.68
N LEU A 12 -0.96 9.34 1.54
CA LEU A 12 0.05 8.46 0.98
C LEU A 12 0.34 7.28 1.91
N ALA A 13 0.46 7.54 3.21
CA ALA A 13 0.67 6.52 4.23
C ALA A 13 -0.52 5.54 4.30
N GLY A 14 -1.77 6.00 4.19
CA GLY A 14 -2.95 5.15 4.19
C GLY A 14 -2.97 4.16 3.01
N ALA A 15 -2.50 4.59 1.85
CA ALA A 15 -2.39 3.73 0.67
C ALA A 15 -1.21 2.76 0.70
N ILE A 16 -0.08 3.14 1.32
CA ILE A 16 1.12 2.30 1.42
C ILE A 16 1.00 1.32 2.61
N ILE A 17 0.57 1.80 3.77
CA ILE A 17 0.42 1.01 5.01
C ILE A 17 -0.84 0.14 4.88
N GLY A 18 -0.68 -0.96 4.16
CA GLY A 18 -1.66 -2.03 4.04
C GLY A 18 -1.29 -3.27 4.84
N ALA A 19 -1.95 -4.38 4.54
CA ALA A 19 -1.76 -5.64 5.26
C ALA A 19 -0.36 -6.27 5.02
N GLY A 20 0.37 -5.83 3.99
CA GLY A 20 1.73 -6.30 3.68
C GLY A 20 2.74 -6.06 4.81
N ILE A 21 2.52 -5.06 5.66
CA ILE A 21 3.41 -4.74 6.78
C ILE A 21 3.55 -5.91 7.77
N PHE A 22 2.48 -6.70 7.95
CA PHE A 22 2.45 -7.81 8.90
C PHE A 22 3.34 -9.00 8.48
N ALA A 23 3.72 -9.07 7.21
CA ALA A 23 4.64 -10.09 6.71
C ALA A 23 6.12 -9.67 6.86
N LEU A 24 6.41 -8.39 7.08
CA LEU A 24 7.79 -7.88 7.18
C LEU A 24 8.60 -8.52 8.32
N PRO A 25 8.09 -8.65 9.56
CA PRO A 25 8.87 -9.25 10.64
C PRO A 25 9.31 -10.68 10.32
N PHE A 26 8.42 -11.48 9.73
CA PHE A 26 8.71 -12.86 9.36
C PHE A 26 9.81 -12.95 8.28
N VAL A 27 9.75 -12.13 7.22
CA VAL A 27 10.79 -12.19 6.18
C VAL A 27 12.11 -11.63 6.67
N PHE A 28 12.12 -10.69 7.62
CA PHE A 28 13.33 -10.17 8.26
C PHE A 28 13.97 -11.24 9.15
N GLU A 29 13.16 -11.99 9.91
CA GLU A 29 13.65 -13.14 10.69
C GLU A 29 14.27 -14.22 9.81
N LYS A 30 13.66 -14.54 8.66
CA LYS A 30 14.12 -15.64 7.80
C LYS A 30 15.28 -15.28 6.87
N ALA A 31 15.27 -14.08 6.28
CA ALA A 31 16.33 -13.61 5.36
C ALA A 31 17.50 -12.94 6.10
N GLY A 32 17.26 -12.56 7.34
CA GLY A 32 18.16 -11.86 8.21
C GLY A 32 17.90 -10.37 8.27
N THR A 33 18.11 -9.78 9.44
CA THR A 33 17.72 -8.40 9.74
C THR A 33 18.41 -7.40 8.82
N LEU A 34 19.71 -7.60 8.54
CA LEU A 34 20.45 -6.71 7.65
C LEU A 34 19.97 -6.83 6.20
N THR A 35 19.70 -8.05 5.72
CA THR A 35 19.13 -8.28 4.39
C THR A 35 17.79 -7.56 4.25
N GLY A 36 16.88 -7.75 5.21
CA GLY A 36 15.57 -7.09 5.22
C GLY A 36 15.67 -5.57 5.18
N LEU A 37 16.56 -4.98 6.00
CA LEU A 37 16.80 -3.54 6.05
C LEU A 37 17.38 -2.99 4.74
N ILE A 38 18.34 -3.68 4.12
CA ILE A 38 18.92 -3.27 2.83
C ILE A 38 17.83 -3.27 1.76
N TYR A 39 17.04 -4.35 1.68
CA TYR A 39 15.94 -4.45 0.73
C TYR A 39 14.90 -3.34 0.95
N LEU A 40 14.56 -3.04 2.21
CA LEU A 40 13.62 -1.99 2.56
C LEU A 40 14.16 -0.62 2.11
N ALA A 41 15.40 -0.28 2.46
CA ALA A 41 16.01 1.00 2.11
C ALA A 41 16.14 1.19 0.58
N VAL A 42 16.58 0.16 -0.13
CA VAL A 42 16.72 0.20 -1.60
C VAL A 42 15.36 0.37 -2.26
N PHE A 43 14.35 -0.42 -1.87
CA PHE A 43 13.04 -0.32 -2.50
C PHE A 43 12.27 0.92 -2.09
N GLU A 44 12.42 1.40 -0.86
CA GLU A 44 11.89 2.70 -0.45
C GLU A 44 12.42 3.81 -1.37
N PHE A 45 13.74 3.85 -1.59
CA PHE A 45 14.35 4.81 -2.50
C PHE A 45 13.80 4.68 -3.94
N VAL A 46 13.73 3.46 -4.48
CA VAL A 46 13.16 3.21 -5.81
C VAL A 46 11.70 3.67 -5.89
N PHE A 47 10.87 3.35 -4.89
CA PHE A 47 9.47 3.77 -4.88
C PHE A 47 9.33 5.28 -4.75
N VAL A 48 10.17 5.96 -3.97
CA VAL A 48 10.17 7.43 -3.92
C VAL A 48 10.41 8.00 -5.32
N LEU A 49 11.42 7.50 -6.04
CA LEU A 49 11.68 7.93 -7.41
C LEU A 49 10.50 7.64 -8.36
N VAL A 50 9.95 6.43 -8.32
CA VAL A 50 8.82 6.04 -9.18
C VAL A 50 7.58 6.90 -8.90
N HIS A 51 7.28 7.17 -7.63
CA HIS A 51 6.15 8.02 -7.24
C HIS A 51 6.37 9.48 -7.69
N LEU A 52 7.59 10.01 -7.58
CA LEU A 52 7.94 11.35 -8.07
C LEU A 52 7.83 11.43 -9.60
N MET A 53 8.37 10.46 -10.33
CA MET A 53 8.24 10.39 -11.80
C MET A 53 6.77 10.35 -12.22
N TYR A 54 5.95 9.56 -11.53
CA TYR A 54 4.53 9.50 -11.82
C TYR A 54 3.82 10.82 -11.51
N ALA A 55 4.22 11.49 -10.41
CA ALA A 55 3.67 12.79 -10.06
C ALA A 55 4.00 13.87 -11.10
N ASP A 56 5.23 13.87 -11.61
CA ASP A 56 5.65 14.75 -12.70
C ASP A 56 4.85 14.51 -13.99
N ILE A 57 4.60 13.25 -14.34
CA ILE A 57 3.77 12.90 -15.50
C ILE A 57 2.37 13.48 -15.34
N ILE A 58 1.73 13.29 -14.19
CA ILE A 58 0.40 13.84 -13.91
C ILE A 58 0.42 15.36 -14.00
N ALA A 59 1.36 16.03 -13.33
CA ALA A 59 1.43 17.48 -13.29
C ALA A 59 1.62 18.11 -14.69
N LYS A 60 2.54 17.56 -15.50
CA LYS A 60 2.85 18.06 -16.84
C LYS A 60 1.72 17.79 -17.83
N THR A 61 1.17 16.57 -17.81
CA THR A 61 0.14 16.16 -18.76
C THR A 61 -1.18 16.88 -18.49
N ASP A 62 -1.58 16.99 -17.21
CA ASP A 62 -2.80 17.71 -16.84
C ASP A 62 -2.70 19.21 -17.21
N LEU A 63 -1.52 19.81 -17.05
CA LEU A 63 -1.26 21.21 -17.42
C LEU A 63 -1.41 21.41 -18.94
N ALA A 64 -0.87 20.50 -19.75
CA ALA A 64 -0.89 20.59 -21.21
C ALA A 64 -2.30 20.37 -21.80
N ASP A 65 -3.10 19.47 -21.22
CA ASP A 65 -4.44 19.10 -21.69
C ASP A 65 -5.55 20.01 -21.12
N GLY A 66 -5.20 21.03 -20.33
CA GLY A 66 -6.16 21.93 -19.66
C GLY A 66 -7.02 21.25 -18.58
N THR A 67 -6.84 19.94 -18.37
CA THR A 67 -7.52 19.15 -17.34
C THR A 67 -7.00 19.44 -15.93
N LEU A 68 -5.91 20.21 -15.82
CA LEU A 68 -5.37 20.68 -14.55
C LEU A 68 -6.41 21.37 -13.65
N ALA A 69 -7.32 22.14 -14.24
CA ALA A 69 -8.38 22.86 -13.54
C ALA A 69 -9.62 22.00 -13.25
N ASN A 70 -9.81 20.90 -13.98
CA ASN A 70 -11.00 20.06 -13.91
C ASN A 70 -10.71 18.75 -13.18
N THR A 71 -11.27 18.59 -11.99
CA THR A 71 -11.07 17.37 -11.18
C THR A 71 -11.76 16.14 -11.81
N GLU A 72 -12.77 16.36 -12.66
CA GLU A 72 -13.61 15.30 -13.24
C GLU A 72 -13.06 14.70 -14.54
N SER A 73 -12.18 15.42 -15.26
CA SER A 73 -11.70 15.03 -16.60
C SER A 73 -10.28 14.43 -16.60
N ARG A 74 -9.86 13.78 -15.51
CA ARG A 74 -8.48 13.29 -15.37
C ARG A 74 -8.27 11.93 -16.00
N HIS A 75 -7.05 11.73 -16.48
CA HIS A 75 -6.60 10.44 -16.96
C HIS A 75 -6.36 9.49 -15.78
N TYR A 76 -6.83 8.25 -15.91
CA TYR A 76 -6.38 7.15 -15.05
C TYR A 76 -4.95 6.75 -15.41
N PHE A 77 -4.31 5.90 -14.60
CA PHE A 77 -2.96 5.38 -14.90
C PHE A 77 -2.85 4.83 -16.33
N SER A 78 -3.87 4.10 -16.80
CA SER A 78 -3.95 3.60 -18.17
C SER A 78 -4.09 4.71 -19.22
N GLY A 79 -4.76 5.81 -18.89
CA GLY A 79 -4.87 7.01 -19.73
C GLY A 79 -3.51 7.66 -19.96
N TYR A 80 -2.72 7.87 -18.91
CA TYR A 80 -1.34 8.35 -19.05
C TYR A 80 -0.49 7.39 -19.88
N ALA A 81 -0.59 6.08 -19.62
CA ALA A 81 0.14 5.09 -20.41
C ALA A 81 -0.24 5.15 -21.90
N ARG A 82 -1.51 5.46 -22.23
CA ARG A 82 -1.95 5.64 -23.61
C ARG A 82 -1.32 6.86 -24.28
N ILE A 83 -1.19 7.97 -23.55
CA ILE A 83 -0.63 9.22 -24.08
C ILE A 83 0.84 9.02 -24.46
N TYR A 84 1.63 8.38 -23.59
CA TYR A 84 3.08 8.25 -23.79
C TYR A 84 3.49 7.00 -24.58
N PHE A 85 2.72 5.91 -24.54
CA PHE A 85 3.07 4.62 -25.15
C PHE A 85 2.00 4.06 -26.10
N GLY A 86 0.98 4.86 -26.44
CA GLY A 86 -0.07 4.49 -27.38
C GLY A 86 -0.96 3.34 -26.90
N LYS A 87 -1.57 2.62 -27.86
CA LYS A 87 -2.53 1.53 -27.56
C LYS A 87 -1.89 0.37 -26.78
N PHE A 88 -0.62 0.07 -27.04
CA PHE A 88 0.09 -1.01 -26.34
C PHE A 88 0.26 -0.68 -24.84
N GLY A 89 0.75 0.51 -24.52
CA GLY A 89 0.89 0.95 -23.13
C GLY A 89 -0.44 1.03 -22.38
N PHE A 90 -1.51 1.44 -23.05
CA PHE A 90 -2.86 1.41 -22.47
C PHE A 90 -3.25 0.01 -21.98
N TRP A 91 -3.16 -0.99 -22.87
CA TRP A 91 -3.56 -2.36 -22.53
C TRP A 91 -2.65 -2.98 -21.48
N LEU A 92 -1.34 -2.72 -21.54
CA LEU A 92 -0.40 -3.18 -20.52
C LEU A 92 -0.70 -2.56 -19.14
N ALA A 93 -1.04 -1.26 -19.10
CA ALA A 93 -1.41 -0.58 -17.88
C ALA A 93 -2.75 -1.05 -17.30
N VAL A 94 -3.74 -1.33 -18.16
CA VAL A 94 -5.02 -1.93 -17.76
C VAL A 94 -4.77 -3.33 -17.18
N PHE A 95 -4.07 -4.19 -17.93
CA PHE A 95 -3.78 -5.55 -17.50
C PHE A 95 -3.04 -5.59 -16.17
N SER A 96 -1.92 -4.86 -16.06
CA SER A 96 -1.13 -4.81 -14.80
C SER A 96 -1.93 -4.27 -13.63
N SER A 97 -2.82 -3.29 -13.84
CA SER A 97 -3.63 -2.72 -12.75
C SER A 97 -4.74 -3.66 -12.31
N VAL A 98 -5.46 -4.27 -13.25
CA VAL A 98 -6.54 -5.23 -12.93
C VAL A 98 -5.98 -6.50 -12.30
N PHE A 99 -4.93 -7.06 -12.91
CA PHE A 99 -4.27 -8.26 -12.40
C PHE A 99 -3.63 -8.01 -11.04
N GLY A 100 -2.96 -6.87 -10.85
CA GLY A 100 -2.38 -6.48 -9.56
C GLY A 100 -3.44 -6.30 -8.48
N LEU A 101 -4.57 -5.67 -8.80
CA LEU A 101 -5.70 -5.52 -7.87
C LEU A 101 -6.27 -6.89 -7.48
N PHE A 102 -6.46 -7.78 -8.44
CA PHE A 102 -6.96 -9.14 -8.19
C PHE A 102 -6.02 -9.90 -7.23
N LEU A 103 -4.72 -9.91 -7.49
CA LEU A 103 -3.74 -10.56 -6.61
C LEU A 103 -3.68 -9.92 -5.21
N THR A 104 -3.84 -8.61 -5.13
CA THR A 104 -3.91 -7.89 -3.84
C THR A 104 -5.13 -8.33 -3.03
N LEU A 105 -6.30 -8.47 -3.67
CA LEU A 105 -7.51 -8.96 -3.01
C LEU A 105 -7.33 -10.41 -2.53
N VAL A 106 -6.69 -11.27 -3.32
CA VAL A 106 -6.36 -12.64 -2.91
C VAL A 106 -5.44 -12.64 -1.68
N ALA A 107 -4.40 -11.80 -1.66
CA ALA A 107 -3.52 -11.66 -0.51
C ALA A 107 -4.29 -11.19 0.74
N TYR A 108 -5.19 -10.22 0.59
CA TYR A 108 -6.02 -9.74 1.71
C TYR A 108 -6.98 -10.80 2.23
N LEU A 109 -7.57 -11.63 1.36
CA LEU A 109 -8.39 -12.76 1.77
C LEU A 109 -7.57 -13.80 2.54
N ALA A 110 -6.37 -14.13 2.07
CA ALA A 110 -5.47 -15.06 2.76
C ALA A 110 -5.08 -14.52 4.16
N LEU A 111 -4.73 -13.24 4.26
CA LEU A 111 -4.41 -12.61 5.55
C LEU A 111 -5.61 -12.54 6.49
N SER A 112 -6.81 -12.28 5.96
CA SER A 112 -8.04 -12.23 6.77
C SER A 112 -8.29 -13.56 7.49
N ALA A 113 -8.03 -14.68 6.80
CA ALA A 113 -8.13 -16.01 7.37
C ALA A 113 -7.15 -16.20 8.53
N SER A 114 -5.88 -15.78 8.35
CA SER A 114 -4.87 -15.84 9.41
C SER A 114 -5.24 -15.00 10.63
N PHE A 115 -5.72 -13.77 10.43
CA PHE A 115 -6.14 -12.90 11.54
C PHE A 115 -7.38 -13.43 12.26
N LEU A 116 -8.36 -13.95 11.53
CA LEU A 116 -9.56 -14.53 12.12
C LEU A 116 -9.22 -15.76 12.97
N ASN A 117 -8.26 -16.58 12.54
CA ASN A 117 -7.78 -17.71 13.35
C ASN A 117 -7.06 -17.28 14.63
N LEU A 118 -6.39 -16.13 14.64
CA LEU A 118 -5.76 -15.60 15.85
C LEU A 118 -6.80 -15.14 16.88
N ILE A 119 -7.95 -14.62 16.43
CA ILE A 119 -9.02 -14.11 17.30
C ILE A 119 -9.97 -15.25 17.72
N PHE A 120 -10.27 -16.17 16.80
CA PHE A 120 -11.20 -17.28 17.00
C PHE A 120 -10.55 -18.62 16.60
N PRO A 121 -9.66 -19.19 17.44
CA PRO A 121 -8.81 -20.35 17.09
C PRO A 121 -9.59 -21.63 16.74
N SER A 122 -10.83 -21.76 17.21
CA SER A 122 -11.63 -22.98 17.07
C SER A 122 -12.76 -22.86 16.04
N SER A 123 -12.88 -21.73 15.34
CA SER A 123 -13.97 -21.48 14.39
C SER A 123 -13.49 -21.37 12.94
N PHE A 124 -12.30 -21.89 12.59
CA PHE A 124 -11.82 -21.83 11.22
C PHE A 124 -12.80 -22.55 10.28
N ASN A 125 -13.45 -21.75 9.45
CA ASN A 125 -14.40 -22.22 8.46
C ASN A 125 -14.24 -21.34 7.23
N VAL A 126 -14.31 -21.95 6.03
CA VAL A 126 -14.38 -21.26 4.74
C VAL A 126 -15.46 -20.16 4.77
N LEU A 127 -16.54 -20.38 5.54
CA LEU A 127 -17.59 -19.41 5.81
C LEU A 127 -17.05 -18.05 6.28
N ASN A 128 -16.01 -18.01 7.12
CA ASN A 128 -15.46 -16.76 7.66
C ASN A 128 -14.79 -15.91 6.58
N ILE A 129 -14.09 -16.57 5.64
CA ILE A 129 -13.47 -15.91 4.48
C ILE A 129 -14.57 -15.37 3.55
N VAL A 130 -15.63 -16.15 3.33
CA VAL A 130 -16.79 -15.73 2.53
C VAL A 130 -17.50 -14.53 3.17
N ILE A 131 -17.69 -14.54 4.50
CA ILE A 131 -18.26 -13.41 5.24
C ILE A 131 -17.36 -12.18 5.11
N PHE A 132 -16.05 -12.31 5.28
CA PHE A 132 -15.11 -11.21 5.12
C PHE A 132 -15.15 -10.63 3.69
N TRP A 133 -15.15 -11.49 2.68
CA TRP A 133 -15.28 -11.09 1.28
C TRP A 133 -16.60 -10.38 1.00
N PHE A 134 -17.71 -10.90 1.54
CA PHE A 134 -19.03 -10.30 1.39
C PHE A 134 -19.09 -8.92 2.04
N LEU A 135 -18.62 -8.77 3.28
CA LEU A 135 -18.57 -7.47 3.97
C LEU A 135 -17.67 -6.47 3.25
N GLY A 136 -16.50 -6.90 2.76
CA GLY A 136 -15.62 -6.07 1.94
C GLY A 136 -16.28 -5.62 0.63
N SER A 137 -17.08 -6.50 0.01
CA SER A 137 -17.83 -6.17 -1.21
C SER A 137 -18.97 -5.18 -0.93
N VAL A 138 -19.68 -5.33 0.19
CA VAL A 138 -20.71 -4.38 0.63
C VAL A 138 -20.11 -2.99 0.86
N ALA A 139 -18.86 -2.91 1.35
CA ALA A 139 -18.17 -1.65 1.56
C ALA A 139 -17.98 -0.82 0.29
N ILE A 140 -17.98 -1.43 -0.90
CA ILE A 140 -17.89 -0.73 -2.21
C ILE A 140 -19.13 0.16 -2.45
N PHE A 141 -20.29 -0.23 -1.92
CA PHE A 141 -21.52 0.55 -2.05
C PHE A 141 -21.60 1.70 -1.03
N LEU A 142 -20.62 1.82 -0.12
CA LEU A 142 -20.54 2.96 0.78
C LEU A 142 -20.03 4.17 0.00
N GLY A 143 -20.73 5.30 0.14
CA GLY A 143 -20.30 6.55 -0.50
C GLY A 143 -18.87 6.96 -0.10
N ILE A 144 -18.19 7.66 -1.01
CA ILE A 144 -16.77 8.06 -0.93
C ILE A 144 -16.38 8.64 0.44
N ARG A 145 -17.27 9.43 1.07
CA ARG A 145 -17.03 10.01 2.39
C ARG A 145 -16.88 8.95 3.49
N LYS A 146 -17.74 7.93 3.51
CA LYS A 146 -17.67 6.83 4.49
C LYS A 146 -16.45 5.94 4.23
N MET A 147 -16.12 5.72 2.95
CA MET A 147 -14.92 4.97 2.56
C MET A 147 -13.63 5.63 3.08
N SER A 148 -13.53 6.96 2.96
CA SER A 148 -12.38 7.70 3.51
C SER A 148 -12.26 7.56 5.03
N PHE A 149 -13.37 7.63 5.79
CA PHE A 149 -13.32 7.39 7.24
C PHE A 149 -12.92 5.95 7.60
N LEU A 150 -13.36 4.96 6.82
CA LEU A 150 -12.95 3.57 7.02
C LEU A 150 -11.45 3.39 6.79
N GLU A 151 -10.88 4.03 5.77
CA GLU A 151 -9.44 3.99 5.51
C GLU A 151 -8.64 4.55 6.70
N LEU A 152 -9.05 5.71 7.25
CA LEU A 152 -8.44 6.27 8.47
C LEU A 152 -8.48 5.29 9.64
N PHE A 153 -9.60 4.61 9.83
CA PHE A 153 -9.79 3.66 10.91
C PHE A 153 -8.93 2.41 10.72
N ILE A 154 -8.85 1.87 9.50
CA ILE A 154 -8.04 0.71 9.17
C ILE A 154 -6.56 1.02 9.36
N THR A 155 -6.06 2.12 8.79
CA THR A 155 -4.64 2.51 8.93
C THR A 155 -4.26 2.77 10.38
N SER A 156 -5.12 3.44 11.16
CA SER A 156 -4.85 3.65 12.59
C SER A 156 -4.88 2.33 13.38
N GLY A 157 -5.76 1.38 13.02
CA GLY A 157 -5.76 0.02 13.56
C GLY A 157 -4.46 -0.72 13.27
N VAL A 158 -3.96 -0.69 12.03
CA VAL A 158 -2.69 -1.31 11.63
C VAL A 158 -1.52 -0.73 12.42
N ILE A 159 -1.44 0.59 12.54
CA ILE A 159 -0.41 1.28 13.34
C ILE A 159 -0.51 0.85 14.81
N SER A 160 -1.71 0.81 15.37
CA SER A 160 -1.93 0.42 16.77
C SER A 160 -1.49 -1.00 17.05
N VAL A 161 -1.87 -1.97 16.21
CA VAL A 161 -1.42 -3.36 16.34
C VAL A 161 0.11 -3.46 16.19
N SER A 162 0.70 -2.72 15.26
CA SER A 162 2.15 -2.71 15.07
C SER A 162 2.89 -2.18 16.30
N ILE A 163 2.37 -1.12 16.94
CA ILE A 163 2.92 -0.57 18.20
C ILE A 163 2.78 -1.58 19.34
N LEU A 164 1.63 -2.25 19.47
CA LEU A 164 1.44 -3.28 20.49
C LEU A 164 2.44 -4.43 20.31
N VAL A 165 2.57 -4.95 19.09
CA VAL A 165 3.55 -5.99 18.76
C VAL A 165 4.97 -5.53 19.10
N PHE A 166 5.32 -4.27 18.81
CA PHE A 166 6.61 -3.71 19.18
C PHE A 166 6.83 -3.66 20.69
N ILE A 167 5.86 -3.16 21.47
CA ILE A 167 5.97 -3.06 22.94
C ILE A 167 6.12 -4.44 23.57
N PHE A 168 5.28 -5.41 23.19
CA PHE A 168 5.35 -6.77 23.73
C PHE A 168 6.59 -7.52 23.25
N GLY A 169 7.02 -7.30 22.00
CA GLY A 169 8.24 -7.91 21.45
C GLY A 169 9.52 -7.35 22.07
N ALA A 170 9.54 -6.07 22.46
CA ALA A 170 10.69 -5.43 23.08
C ALA A 170 11.04 -6.03 24.46
N ALA A 171 10.08 -6.68 25.14
CA ALA A 171 10.32 -7.37 26.40
C ALA A 171 11.23 -8.61 26.26
N ASP A 172 11.35 -9.18 25.05
CA ASP A 172 12.18 -10.36 24.74
C ASP A 172 13.37 -9.97 23.85
N PHE A 173 14.13 -8.94 24.28
CA PHE A 173 15.21 -8.35 23.49
C PHE A 173 16.35 -9.34 23.17
N GLY A 174 16.55 -10.35 24.02
CA GLY A 174 17.55 -11.39 23.81
C GLY A 174 17.33 -12.20 22.52
N ARG A 175 16.08 -12.44 22.16
CA ARG A 175 15.71 -13.13 20.91
C ARG A 175 16.01 -12.30 19.67
N ILE A 176 15.85 -10.98 19.75
CA ILE A 176 16.14 -10.05 18.63
C ILE A 176 17.63 -10.08 18.29
N ILE A 177 18.51 -10.14 19.29
CA ILE A 177 19.96 -10.20 19.10
C ILE A 177 20.40 -11.54 18.51
N SER A 178 19.66 -12.62 18.79
CA SER A 178 19.93 -13.96 18.25
C SER A 178 19.45 -14.18 16.81
N MET A 179 18.75 -13.21 16.21
CA MET A 179 18.26 -13.31 14.84
C MET A 179 19.44 -13.38 13.85
N PRO A 180 19.33 -14.18 12.78
CA PRO A 180 20.37 -14.21 11.75
C PRO A 180 20.52 -12.81 11.17
N VAL A 181 21.76 -12.33 11.05
CA VAL A 181 22.02 -11.04 10.40
C VAL A 181 21.86 -11.18 8.89
N PHE A 182 22.30 -12.31 8.36
CA PHE A 182 22.34 -12.60 6.92
C PHE A 182 22.06 -14.08 6.66
N ASN A 183 21.23 -14.37 5.66
CA ASN A 183 20.91 -15.75 5.25
C ASN A 183 20.78 -15.85 3.73
N LEU A 184 21.82 -16.38 3.07
CA LEU A 184 21.87 -16.58 1.61
C LEU A 184 20.72 -17.44 1.07
N LYS A 185 20.30 -18.47 1.83
CA LYS A 185 19.24 -19.39 1.39
C LYS A 185 17.90 -18.67 1.21
N ASN A 186 17.65 -17.66 2.04
CA ASN A 186 16.42 -16.87 2.03
C ASN A 186 16.65 -15.44 1.52
N PHE A 187 17.75 -15.18 0.81
CA PHE A 187 18.13 -13.83 0.41
C PHE A 187 17.05 -13.12 -0.43
N PHE A 188 16.39 -13.84 -1.34
CA PHE A 188 15.34 -13.29 -2.20
C PHE A 188 13.94 -13.26 -1.55
N LEU A 189 13.78 -13.86 -0.37
CA LEU A 189 12.48 -13.94 0.31
C LEU A 189 11.83 -12.55 0.56
N PRO A 190 12.57 -11.51 0.98
CA PRO A 190 11.97 -10.19 1.25
C PRO A 190 11.54 -9.44 -0.02
N TYR A 191 12.04 -9.81 -1.21
CA TYR A 191 11.85 -9.05 -2.46
C TYR A 191 10.38 -8.76 -2.74
N GLY A 192 9.55 -9.80 -2.87
CA GLY A 192 8.13 -9.63 -3.21
C GLY A 192 7.33 -8.99 -2.09
N VAL A 193 7.63 -9.34 -0.83
CA VAL A 193 6.90 -8.86 0.33
C VAL A 193 7.11 -7.36 0.55
N ILE A 194 8.35 -6.89 0.43
CA ILE A 194 8.67 -5.46 0.58
C ILE A 194 8.09 -4.65 -0.58
N LEU A 195 8.19 -5.14 -1.82
CA LEU A 195 7.59 -4.47 -2.97
C LEU A 195 6.06 -4.33 -2.82
N PHE A 196 5.40 -5.38 -2.34
CA PHE A 196 3.97 -5.34 -2.07
C PHE A 196 3.63 -4.36 -0.93
N ALA A 197 4.41 -4.37 0.16
CA ALA A 197 4.20 -3.49 1.31
C ALA A 197 4.45 -2.00 1.00
N LEU A 198 5.27 -1.67 0.00
CA LEU A 198 5.57 -0.29 -0.42
C LEU A 198 4.69 0.20 -1.57
N SER A 199 3.80 -0.64 -2.10
CA SER A 199 2.95 -0.30 -3.24
C SER A 199 1.84 0.68 -2.83
N GLY A 200 1.95 1.95 -3.25
CA GLY A 200 0.99 3.02 -2.90
C GLY A 200 0.57 3.92 -4.05
N ARG A 201 0.79 3.51 -5.31
CA ARG A 201 0.61 4.34 -6.51
C ARG A 201 -0.75 5.05 -6.60
N VAL A 202 -1.81 4.42 -6.08
CA VAL A 202 -3.19 4.91 -6.13
C VAL A 202 -3.39 6.24 -5.39
N ALA A 203 -2.55 6.57 -4.40
CA ALA A 203 -2.64 7.84 -3.67
C ALA A 203 -2.02 9.03 -4.42
N ILE A 204 -1.12 8.80 -5.38
CA ILE A 204 -0.36 9.89 -6.02
C ILE A 204 -1.24 10.94 -6.72
N PRO A 205 -2.24 10.57 -7.56
CA PRO A 205 -3.12 11.56 -8.17
C PRO A 205 -3.90 12.38 -7.13
N ALA A 206 -4.26 11.76 -6.01
CA ALA A 206 -5.00 12.40 -4.93
C ALA A 206 -4.12 13.37 -4.11
N VAL A 207 -2.86 13.00 -3.84
CA VAL A 207 -1.87 13.89 -3.21
C VAL A 207 -1.61 15.13 -4.05
N ILE A 208 -1.41 14.96 -5.37
CA ILE A 208 -1.21 16.09 -6.29
C ILE A 208 -2.42 17.01 -6.30
N ASN A 209 -3.63 16.45 -6.29
CA ASN A 209 -4.87 17.22 -6.23
C ASN A 209 -4.97 18.07 -4.95
N TYR A 210 -4.57 17.49 -3.82
CA TYR A 210 -4.58 18.19 -2.54
C TYR A 210 -3.69 19.45 -2.59
N PHE A 211 -2.47 19.32 -3.12
CA PHE A 211 -1.55 20.46 -3.28
C PHE A 211 -2.06 21.48 -4.29
N LYS A 212 -2.69 21.05 -5.38
CA LYS A 212 -3.34 21.95 -6.36
C LYS A 212 -4.40 22.84 -5.70
N LYS A 213 -5.36 22.24 -4.97
CA LYS A 213 -6.44 23.00 -4.30
C LYS A 213 -5.92 23.97 -3.24
N THR A 214 -4.88 23.56 -2.51
CA THR A 214 -4.33 24.36 -1.39
C THR A 214 -3.44 25.53 -1.85
N ASN A 215 -2.97 25.52 -3.11
CA ASN A 215 -2.20 26.62 -3.71
C ASN A 215 -3.08 27.63 -4.48
N GLN A 216 -4.34 27.29 -4.75
CA GLN A 216 -5.32 28.19 -5.37
C GLN A 216 -6.17 28.98 -4.34
N SER A 217 -6.06 28.65 -3.05
CA SER A 217 -6.69 29.32 -1.90
C SER A 217 -5.69 30.15 -1.11
#